data_AF-A0A0E3WHV1-F1
#
_entry.id   AF-A0A0E3WHV1-F1
#
_cell.length_a   1.000
_cell.length_b   1.000
_cell.length_c   1.000
_cell.angle_alpha   90.00
_cell.angle_beta   90.00
_cell.angle_gamma   90.00
#
_symmetry.space_group_name_H-M   'P 1'
#
loop_
_entity.id
_entity.type
_entity.pdbx_description
1 polymer ?
#
loop_
_entity_poly.entity_id
_entity_poly.type
_entity_poly.pdbx_seq_one_letter_code
_entity_poly.pdbx_strand_id
1 'polypeptide(L)'
;MWMHLDNPTRTYAGAGVAVSDTPQGPFSFLHAKKPNRLDSRDMTLFQDTDGKVYLVHSANYNRTLYISELTDDYCDVTGLTFPVLEDQMREAPALMKRDEKYYMITSGCTGWEPNSALYAESEYLFNSWRLIDNPCEGPNYRQTFFGQSTYIFYVNGQPYLMLDHWVPHNLQGSGYSILPVTSEKGLLTVKWKDEFYGIKSRQ
;
A
#
# COMPACT_ATOMS: atom_id res chain seq x y z
N MET A 1 8.37 -3.96 -12.28
CA MET A 1 7.41 -4.55 -11.33
C MET A 1 8.18 -5.02 -10.12
N TRP A 2 7.73 -4.60 -8.93
CA TRP A 2 8.16 -5.13 -7.65
C TRP A 2 7.00 -5.93 -7.05
N MET A 3 7.26 -7.09 -6.46
CA MET A 3 6.24 -7.96 -5.88
C MET A 3 6.70 -8.62 -4.59
N HIS A 4 5.79 -8.83 -3.64
CA HIS A 4 6.08 -9.67 -2.48
C HIS A 4 6.38 -11.08 -2.95
N LEU A 5 7.54 -11.61 -2.57
CA LEU A 5 7.94 -12.97 -2.84
C LEU A 5 8.17 -13.70 -1.52
N ASP A 6 7.55 -14.87 -1.39
CA ASP A 6 7.67 -15.66 -0.17
C ASP A 6 7.64 -17.16 -0.46
N ASN A 7 8.01 -17.93 0.56
CA ASN A 7 7.75 -19.35 0.61
C ASN A 7 6.37 -19.62 1.27
N PRO A 8 5.83 -20.84 1.17
CA PRO A 8 4.51 -21.15 1.74
C PRO A 8 4.38 -20.91 3.25
N THR A 9 5.49 -20.95 4.00
CA THR A 9 5.53 -20.70 5.45
C THR A 9 5.76 -19.24 5.81
N ARG A 10 5.84 -18.34 4.82
CA ARG A 10 6.03 -16.88 4.98
C ARG A 10 7.34 -16.47 5.67
N THR A 11 8.35 -17.34 5.65
CA THR A 11 9.64 -17.10 6.32
C THR A 11 10.71 -16.49 5.42
N TYR A 12 10.53 -16.51 4.09
CA TYR A 12 11.48 -15.88 3.19
C TYR A 12 11.33 -14.36 3.25
N ALA A 13 10.10 -13.83 3.20
CA ALA A 13 9.78 -12.41 3.35
C ALA A 13 10.71 -11.48 2.54
N GLY A 14 10.71 -11.64 1.21
CA GLY A 14 11.51 -10.85 0.29
C GLY A 14 10.66 -10.18 -0.79
N ALA A 15 11.34 -9.47 -1.68
CA ALA A 15 10.75 -8.89 -2.87
C ALA A 15 11.36 -9.50 -4.13
N GLY A 16 10.52 -9.73 -5.13
CA GLY A 16 10.93 -10.07 -6.49
C GLY A 16 10.88 -8.84 -7.39
N VAL A 17 11.83 -8.75 -8.33
CA VAL A 17 11.90 -7.67 -9.32
C VAL A 17 11.79 -8.26 -10.71
N ALA A 18 10.95 -7.68 -11.56
CA ALA A 18 10.79 -8.06 -12.96
C ALA A 18 10.60 -6.84 -13.85
N VAL A 19 11.06 -6.92 -15.09
CA VAL A 19 11.03 -5.84 -16.09
C VAL A 19 10.32 -6.27 -17.36
N SER A 20 9.79 -5.31 -18.12
CA SER A 20 9.23 -5.55 -19.44
C SER A 20 9.35 -4.30 -20.29
N ASP A 21 9.44 -4.50 -21.61
CA ASP A 21 9.40 -3.41 -22.59
C ASP A 21 7.97 -2.88 -22.81
N THR A 22 6.93 -3.60 -22.36
CA THR A 22 5.54 -3.15 -22.45
C THR A 22 4.83 -3.23 -21.09
N PRO A 23 3.84 -2.35 -20.82
CA PRO A 23 3.07 -2.41 -19.56
C PRO A 23 2.33 -3.74 -19.35
N GLN A 24 1.94 -4.44 -20.43
CA GLN A 24 1.20 -5.71 -20.36
C GLN A 24 2.12 -6.94 -20.28
N GLY A 25 3.44 -6.77 -20.40
CA GLY A 25 4.39 -7.88 -20.41
C GLY A 25 4.69 -8.43 -21.81
N PRO A 26 5.31 -9.63 -21.89
CA PRO A 26 5.69 -10.47 -20.77
C PRO A 26 6.76 -9.81 -19.90
N PHE A 27 6.72 -10.08 -18.59
CA PHE A 27 7.74 -9.62 -17.65
C PHE A 27 8.86 -10.67 -17.53
N SER A 28 10.10 -10.22 -17.64
CA SER A 28 11.30 -11.00 -17.35
C SER A 28 11.70 -10.80 -15.89
N PHE A 29 11.69 -11.89 -15.12
CA PHE A 29 12.17 -11.88 -13.74
C PHE A 29 13.68 -11.64 -13.69
N LEU A 30 14.12 -10.69 -12.86
CA LEU A 30 15.52 -10.36 -12.69
C LEU A 30 16.12 -11.11 -11.51
N HIS A 31 15.60 -10.85 -10.31
CA HIS A 31 16.11 -11.42 -9.07
C HIS A 31 15.10 -11.27 -7.94
N ALA A 32 15.38 -11.94 -6.82
CA ALA A 32 14.71 -11.74 -5.54
C ALA A 32 15.72 -11.43 -4.44
N LYS A 33 15.32 -10.57 -3.50
CA LYS A 33 16.16 -10.19 -2.36
C LYS A 33 15.32 -9.72 -1.18
N LYS A 34 15.97 -9.69 -0.01
CA LYS A 34 15.56 -8.86 1.12
C LYS A 34 16.10 -7.45 0.91
N PRO A 35 15.26 -6.45 0.55
CA PRO A 35 15.72 -5.09 0.31
C PRO A 35 16.37 -4.55 1.58
N ASN A 36 17.57 -3.97 1.46
CA ASN A 36 18.35 -3.47 2.60
C ASN A 36 18.58 -4.49 3.73
N ARG A 37 18.56 -5.80 3.40
CA ARG A 37 18.65 -6.91 4.35
C ARG A 37 17.49 -6.96 5.37
N LEU A 38 16.38 -6.29 5.07
CA LEU A 38 15.16 -6.28 5.86
C LEU A 38 14.14 -7.26 5.26
N ASP A 39 13.25 -7.77 6.11
CA ASP A 39 12.04 -8.42 5.64
C ASP A 39 11.24 -7.48 4.71
N SER A 40 10.62 -8.04 3.69
CA SER A 40 9.64 -7.36 2.83
C SER A 40 8.46 -8.28 2.63
N ARG A 41 7.31 -7.93 3.22
CA ARG A 41 6.03 -8.62 3.02
C ARG A 41 5.10 -7.72 2.22
N ASP A 42 3.93 -7.35 2.74
CA ASP A 42 3.04 -6.37 2.13
C ASP A 42 3.80 -5.11 1.72
N MET A 43 3.59 -4.67 0.48
CA MET A 43 4.43 -3.64 -0.12
C MET A 43 3.71 -2.87 -1.22
N THR A 44 4.20 -1.65 -1.48
CA THR A 44 3.80 -0.81 -2.60
C THR A 44 4.99 -0.01 -3.14
N LEU A 45 4.81 0.58 -4.31
CA LEU A 45 5.75 1.57 -4.87
C LEU A 45 5.11 2.95 -4.84
N PHE A 46 5.92 3.96 -4.53
CA PHE A 46 5.53 5.36 -4.57
C PHE A 46 6.56 6.16 -5.35
N GLN A 47 6.10 6.92 -6.35
CA GLN A 47 6.93 7.89 -7.06
C GLN A 47 6.62 9.30 -6.53
N ASP A 48 7.64 9.99 -6.07
CA ASP A 48 7.51 11.36 -5.54
C ASP A 48 7.62 12.40 -6.67
N THR A 49 7.34 13.65 -6.34
CA THR A 49 7.30 14.79 -7.28
C THR A 49 8.66 15.16 -7.88
N ASP A 50 9.76 14.70 -7.27
CA ASP A 50 11.11 14.85 -7.80
C ASP A 50 11.50 13.73 -8.79
N GLY A 51 10.60 12.76 -9.01
CA GLY A 51 10.79 11.62 -9.90
C GLY A 51 11.41 10.40 -9.22
N LYS A 52 11.89 10.49 -7.97
CA LYS A 52 12.42 9.35 -7.23
C LYS A 52 11.32 8.36 -6.87
N VAL A 53 11.69 7.08 -6.83
CA VAL A 53 10.77 5.98 -6.54
C VAL A 53 11.20 5.28 -5.27
N TYR A 54 10.23 4.94 -4.44
CA TYR A 54 10.41 4.33 -3.14
C TYR A 54 9.61 3.04 -3.03
N LEU A 55 10.26 2.01 -2.50
CA LEU A 55 9.60 0.80 -2.03
C LEU A 55 9.14 1.01 -0.59
N VAL A 56 7.83 0.92 -0.37
CA VAL A 56 7.24 0.88 0.98
C VAL A 56 6.92 -0.57 1.29
N HIS A 57 7.40 -1.11 2.41
CA HIS A 57 7.19 -2.53 2.74
C HIS A 57 7.09 -2.80 4.24
N SER A 58 6.31 -3.82 4.60
CA SER A 58 6.24 -4.34 5.97
C SER A 58 7.42 -5.27 6.27
N ALA A 59 8.05 -5.04 7.42
CA ALA A 59 9.28 -5.71 7.84
C ALA A 59 9.23 -6.07 9.34
N ASN A 60 10.32 -6.67 9.83
CA ASN A 60 10.49 -7.03 11.24
C ASN A 60 9.30 -7.86 11.78
N TYR A 61 8.98 -8.96 11.12
CA TYR A 61 7.77 -9.77 11.44
C TYR A 61 6.46 -8.95 11.44
N ASN A 62 6.31 -8.09 10.43
CA ASN A 62 5.18 -7.17 10.24
C ASN A 62 5.00 -6.10 11.33
N ARG A 63 6.03 -5.82 12.15
CA ARG A 63 5.92 -4.80 13.20
C ARG A 63 6.08 -3.37 12.68
N THR A 64 6.88 -3.19 11.64
CA THR A 64 7.35 -1.87 11.20
C THR A 64 7.28 -1.78 9.68
N LEU A 65 6.78 -0.66 9.15
CA LEU A 65 6.92 -0.35 7.72
C LEU A 65 8.26 0.34 7.47
N TYR A 66 8.82 0.17 6.29
CA TYR A 66 10.02 0.87 5.84
C TYR A 66 9.76 1.53 4.51
N ILE A 67 10.37 2.69 4.30
CA ILE A 67 10.44 3.36 3.00
C ILE A 67 11.89 3.29 2.54
N SER A 68 12.13 2.66 1.39
CA SER A 68 13.46 2.44 0.81
C SER A 68 13.56 3.07 -0.57
N GLU A 69 14.56 3.91 -0.80
CA GLU A 69 14.78 4.53 -2.10
C GLU A 69 15.28 3.51 -3.12
N LEU A 70 14.73 3.57 -4.34
CA LEU A 70 15.18 2.78 -5.46
C LEU A 70 16.28 3.49 -6.26
N THR A 71 17.16 2.68 -6.83
CA THR A 71 18.13 3.07 -7.87
C THR A 71 17.44 3.68 -9.08
N ASP A 72 18.19 4.41 -9.91
CA ASP A 72 17.61 5.19 -11.03
C ASP A 72 16.97 4.31 -12.12
N ASP A 73 17.35 3.02 -12.23
CA ASP A 73 16.70 2.04 -13.11
C ASP A 73 15.53 1.30 -12.45
N TYR A 74 15.24 1.65 -11.18
CA TYR A 74 14.23 1.07 -10.30
C TYR A 74 14.35 -0.44 -10.10
N CYS A 75 15.51 -1.04 -10.40
CA CYS A 75 15.72 -2.48 -10.32
C CYS A 75 16.39 -2.93 -9.03
N ASP A 76 16.90 -2.00 -8.21
CA ASP A 76 17.39 -2.28 -6.86
C ASP A 76 17.16 -1.10 -5.89
N VAL A 77 17.42 -1.30 -4.60
CA VAL A 77 17.46 -0.27 -3.53
C VAL A 77 18.83 0.38 -3.42
N THR A 78 18.88 1.68 -3.11
CA THR A 78 20.14 2.44 -3.00
C THR A 78 20.88 2.20 -1.68
N GLY A 79 20.21 1.63 -0.68
CA GLY A 79 20.69 1.57 0.71
C GLY A 79 20.06 2.62 1.62
N LEU A 80 19.49 3.70 1.06
CA LEU A 80 18.74 4.67 1.85
C LEU A 80 17.39 4.08 2.23
N THR A 81 17.16 3.92 3.53
CA THR A 81 15.94 3.35 4.09
C THR A 81 15.59 4.02 5.41
N PHE A 82 14.29 4.15 5.68
CA PHE A 82 13.79 4.80 6.89
C PHE A 82 12.61 4.02 7.47
N PRO A 83 12.62 3.68 8.78
CA PRO A 83 11.47 3.04 9.42
C PRO A 83 10.32 4.04 9.61
N VAL A 84 9.10 3.59 9.38
CA VAL A 84 7.87 4.38 9.60
C VAL A 84 6.84 3.50 10.31
N LEU A 85 6.04 4.12 11.18
CA LEU A 85 5.05 3.41 12.00
C LEU A 85 5.67 2.22 12.77
N GLU A 86 6.78 2.50 13.45
CA GLU A 86 7.53 1.50 14.23
C GLU A 86 6.66 0.82 15.30
N ASP A 87 6.72 -0.51 15.31
CA ASP A 87 5.96 -1.40 16.20
C ASP A 87 4.43 -1.19 16.18
N GLN A 88 3.89 -0.55 15.14
CA GLN A 88 2.45 -0.31 15.01
C GLN A 88 1.70 -1.49 14.37
N MET A 89 2.40 -2.51 13.88
CA MET A 89 1.82 -3.70 13.23
C MET A 89 0.84 -3.34 12.10
N ARG A 90 1.32 -2.51 11.16
CA ARG A 90 0.58 -2.06 9.98
C ARG A 90 1.03 -2.82 8.73
N GLU A 91 0.09 -3.02 7.82
CA GLU A 91 0.29 -3.74 6.55
C GLU A 91 -0.53 -3.10 5.41
N ALA A 92 -0.46 -3.68 4.22
CA ALA A 92 -1.15 -3.24 3.01
C ALA A 92 -1.05 -1.71 2.72
N PRO A 93 0.17 -1.14 2.65
CA PRO A 93 0.37 0.30 2.54
C PRO A 93 -0.08 0.86 1.19
N ALA A 94 -0.87 1.92 1.22
CA ALA A 94 -1.22 2.73 0.05
C ALA A 94 -0.85 4.19 0.31
N LEU A 95 0.17 4.67 -0.40
CA LEU A 95 0.82 5.97 -0.17
C LEU A 95 0.47 6.97 -1.27
N MET A 96 0.16 8.21 -0.88
CA MET A 96 -0.07 9.32 -1.80
C MET A 96 0.54 10.62 -1.25
N LYS A 97 0.75 11.60 -2.14
CA LYS A 97 1.11 12.98 -1.77
C LYS A 97 0.01 13.93 -2.21
N ARG A 98 -0.39 14.85 -1.33
CA ARG A 98 -1.40 15.88 -1.60
C ARG A 98 -1.16 17.09 -0.72
N ASP A 99 -1.27 18.29 -1.29
CA ASP A 99 -1.11 19.56 -0.59
C ASP A 99 0.21 19.63 0.22
N GLU A 100 1.33 19.26 -0.43
CA GLU A 100 2.69 19.18 0.16
C GLU A 100 2.85 18.20 1.33
N LYS A 101 1.87 17.32 1.56
CA LYS A 101 1.89 16.32 2.64
C LYS A 101 1.78 14.90 2.10
N TYR A 102 2.42 13.97 2.77
CA TYR A 102 2.29 12.54 2.49
C TYR A 102 1.22 11.93 3.38
N TYR A 103 0.41 11.05 2.79
CA TYR A 103 -0.64 10.30 3.45
C TYR A 103 -0.50 8.82 3.10
N MET A 104 -0.56 7.96 4.11
CA MET A 104 -0.46 6.51 3.92
C MET A 104 -1.63 5.82 4.61
N ILE A 105 -2.48 5.15 3.84
CA ILE A 105 -3.55 4.31 4.36
C ILE A 105 -3.02 2.88 4.50
N THR A 106 -3.29 2.24 5.64
CA THR A 106 -2.81 0.89 5.97
C THR A 106 -3.91 0.10 6.66
N SER A 107 -3.84 -1.23 6.62
CA SER A 107 -4.62 -2.12 7.52
C SER A 107 -3.77 -2.56 8.73
N GLY A 108 -4.41 -3.12 9.75
CA GLY A 108 -3.73 -3.83 10.83
C GLY A 108 -3.49 -5.29 10.47
N CYS A 109 -2.53 -5.94 11.14
CA CYS A 109 -2.18 -7.34 10.92
C CYS A 109 -3.16 -8.32 11.62
N THR A 110 -4.26 -8.66 10.95
CA THR A 110 -5.29 -9.60 11.49
C THR A 110 -5.50 -10.84 10.61
N GLY A 111 -4.56 -11.14 9.72
CA GLY A 111 -4.68 -12.26 8.79
C GLY A 111 -5.82 -12.00 7.80
N TRP A 112 -6.81 -12.89 7.78
CA TRP A 112 -7.97 -12.77 6.88
C TRP A 112 -9.13 -11.97 7.48
N GLU A 113 -9.11 -11.70 8.78
CA GLU A 113 -10.19 -10.96 9.43
C GLU A 113 -10.13 -9.48 9.04
N PRO A 114 -11.25 -8.87 8.62
CA PRO A 114 -11.29 -7.47 8.25
C PRO A 114 -11.12 -6.57 9.49
N ASN A 115 -10.42 -5.46 9.32
CA ASN A 115 -10.12 -4.52 10.40
C ASN A 115 -10.30 -3.06 9.98
N SER A 116 -10.16 -2.12 10.92
CA SER A 116 -10.15 -0.69 10.61
C SER A 116 -8.85 -0.30 9.92
N ALA A 117 -8.96 0.20 8.69
CA ALA A 117 -7.91 0.98 8.08
C ALA A 117 -7.61 2.20 8.96
N LEU A 118 -6.35 2.58 9.03
CA LEU A 118 -5.91 3.82 9.64
C LEU A 118 -5.05 4.54 8.61
N TYR A 119 -5.08 5.87 8.63
CA TYR A 119 -4.11 6.65 7.86
C TYR A 119 -3.06 7.28 8.77
N ALA A 120 -1.86 7.41 8.22
CA ALA A 120 -0.78 8.18 8.79
C ALA A 120 -0.43 9.34 7.87
N GLU A 121 0.21 10.36 8.42
CA GLU A 121 0.64 11.54 7.68
C GLU A 121 2.05 11.99 8.06
N SER A 122 2.75 12.62 7.12
CA SER A 122 4.03 13.30 7.37
C SER A 122 4.25 14.44 6.37
N GLU A 123 5.00 15.46 6.77
CA GLU A 123 5.43 16.56 5.88
C GLU A 123 6.61 16.13 4.98
N TYR A 124 7.38 15.13 5.41
CA TYR A 124 8.53 14.62 4.67
C TYR A 124 8.52 13.10 4.68
N LEU A 125 8.90 12.50 3.56
CA LEU A 125 8.85 11.05 3.39
C LEU A 125 9.72 10.31 4.44
N PHE A 126 10.94 10.80 4.64
CA PHE A 126 11.91 10.30 5.64
C PHE A 126 11.88 11.11 6.92
N ASN A 127 10.76 11.06 7.63
CA ASN A 127 10.57 11.70 8.93
C ASN A 127 9.62 10.86 9.79
N SER A 128 9.39 11.26 11.04
CA SER A 128 8.35 10.66 11.86
C SER A 128 6.98 10.79 11.19
N TRP A 129 6.31 9.65 11.06
CA TRP A 129 4.93 9.55 10.59
C TRP A 129 3.99 9.53 11.78
N ARG A 130 2.94 10.37 11.75
CA ARG A 130 1.91 10.38 12.78
C ARG A 130 0.72 9.54 12.33
N LEU A 131 0.46 8.44 13.03
CA LEU A 131 -0.76 7.66 12.85
C LEU A 131 -1.95 8.46 13.39
N ILE A 132 -3.02 8.59 12.59
CA ILE A 132 -4.19 9.38 12.93
C ILE A 132 -5.33 8.47 13.38
N ASP A 133 -6.29 8.16 12.50
CA ASP A 133 -7.44 7.32 12.81
C ASP A 133 -8.02 6.75 11.51
N ASN A 134 -9.17 6.08 11.61
CA ASN A 134 -9.90 5.50 10.49
C ASN A 134 -10.48 6.58 9.57
N PRO A 135 -10.05 6.67 8.30
CA PRO A 135 -10.58 7.66 7.37
C PRO A 135 -11.94 7.24 6.78
N CYS A 136 -12.40 6.01 7.01
CA CYS A 136 -13.55 5.46 6.32
C CYS A 136 -14.87 6.01 6.89
N GLU A 137 -15.80 6.35 5.99
CA GLU A 137 -17.15 6.79 6.33
C GLU A 137 -18.21 5.99 5.56
N GLY A 138 -19.24 5.55 6.27
CA GLY A 138 -20.38 4.80 5.70
C GLY A 138 -20.65 3.49 6.44
N PRO A 139 -21.53 2.63 5.89
CA PRO A 139 -21.80 1.31 6.46
C PRO A 139 -20.51 0.49 6.63
N ASN A 140 -20.33 -0.25 7.72
CA ASN A 140 -19.18 -1.15 7.93
C ASN A 140 -17.78 -0.49 7.88
N TYR A 141 -17.68 0.83 8.04
CA TYR A 141 -16.41 1.56 7.99
C TYR A 141 -15.36 1.09 9.01
N ARG A 142 -15.80 0.57 10.18
CA ARG A 142 -14.91 0.00 11.20
C ARG A 142 -14.22 -1.30 10.77
N GLN A 143 -14.66 -1.90 9.67
CA GLN A 143 -14.06 -3.06 9.03
C GLN A 143 -13.59 -2.73 7.61
N THR A 144 -13.41 -1.43 7.31
CA THR A 144 -13.00 -0.95 5.98
C THR A 144 -13.91 -1.50 4.88
N PHE A 145 -15.22 -1.53 5.14
CA PHE A 145 -16.22 -2.07 4.21
C PHE A 145 -16.00 -3.56 3.86
N PHE A 146 -15.38 -4.32 4.78
CA PHE A 146 -14.88 -5.69 4.56
C PHE A 146 -13.77 -5.79 3.50
N GLY A 147 -13.06 -4.69 3.25
CA GLY A 147 -11.94 -4.63 2.32
C GLY A 147 -10.61 -4.41 3.05
N GLN A 148 -9.52 -4.56 2.30
CA GLN A 148 -8.16 -4.21 2.71
C GLN A 148 -7.55 -3.27 1.67
N SER A 149 -6.83 -2.23 2.11
CA SER A 149 -6.17 -1.29 1.18
C SER A 149 -5.16 -1.99 0.29
N THR A 150 -5.10 -1.64 -1.00
CA THR A 150 -4.10 -2.20 -1.92
C THR A 150 -3.31 -1.10 -2.63
N TYR A 151 -3.99 -0.07 -3.16
CA TYR A 151 -3.32 1.00 -3.90
C TYR A 151 -4.13 2.30 -3.89
N ILE A 152 -3.44 3.43 -4.03
CA ILE A 152 -4.07 4.73 -4.35
C ILE A 152 -3.63 5.14 -5.75
N PHE A 153 -4.59 5.46 -6.61
CA PHE A 153 -4.33 5.99 -7.95
C PHE A 153 -5.15 7.24 -8.21
N TYR A 154 -4.80 7.98 -9.26
CA TYR A 154 -5.43 9.26 -9.59
C TYR A 154 -6.21 9.18 -10.90
N VAL A 155 -7.40 9.77 -10.91
CA VAL A 155 -8.18 10.02 -12.13
C VAL A 155 -8.49 11.50 -12.18
N ASN A 156 -8.01 12.20 -13.21
CA ASN A 156 -8.18 13.65 -13.37
C ASN A 156 -7.76 14.45 -12.12
N GLY A 157 -6.67 14.04 -11.46
CA GLY A 157 -6.16 14.67 -10.24
C GLY A 157 -6.89 14.29 -8.94
N GLN A 158 -7.99 13.53 -9.01
CA GLN A 158 -8.71 13.02 -7.85
C GLN A 158 -8.15 11.65 -7.43
N PRO A 159 -7.68 11.47 -6.18
CA PRO A 159 -7.22 10.17 -5.70
C PRO A 159 -8.38 9.23 -5.35
N TYR A 160 -8.16 7.94 -5.59
CA TYR A 160 -9.06 6.85 -5.27
C TYR A 160 -8.29 5.74 -4.58
N LEU A 161 -8.85 5.22 -3.49
CA LEU A 161 -8.36 4.04 -2.79
C LEU A 161 -9.01 2.81 -3.41
N MET A 162 -8.19 1.87 -3.87
CA MET A 162 -8.64 0.54 -4.23
C MET A 162 -8.56 -0.37 -3.00
N LEU A 163 -9.59 -1.18 -2.80
CA LEU A 163 -9.67 -2.20 -1.76
C LEU A 163 -9.84 -3.57 -2.39
N ASP A 164 -9.17 -4.58 -1.81
CA ASP A 164 -9.44 -6.00 -2.08
C ASP A 164 -10.44 -6.55 -1.06
N HIS A 165 -11.48 -7.25 -1.51
CA HIS A 165 -12.45 -7.95 -0.67
C HIS A 165 -12.12 -9.45 -0.67
N TRP A 166 -11.22 -9.84 0.22
CA TRP A 166 -10.66 -11.20 0.25
C TRP A 166 -11.69 -12.27 0.60
N VAL A 167 -11.72 -13.34 -0.19
CA VAL A 167 -12.44 -14.58 0.10
C VAL A 167 -11.43 -15.71 0.30
N PRO A 168 -10.99 -16.01 1.55
CA PRO A 168 -9.82 -16.87 1.80
C PRO A 168 -9.92 -18.28 1.20
N HIS A 169 -11.13 -18.82 1.11
CA HIS A 169 -11.38 -20.15 0.54
C HIS A 169 -11.59 -20.13 -0.98
N ASN A 170 -11.62 -18.96 -1.61
CA ASN A 170 -11.74 -18.76 -3.05
C ASN A 170 -11.11 -17.41 -3.46
N LEU A 171 -9.78 -17.32 -3.38
CA LEU A 171 -9.08 -16.05 -3.62
C LEU A 171 -9.36 -15.46 -5.02
N GLN A 172 -9.54 -16.32 -6.04
CA GLN A 172 -9.92 -15.88 -7.40
C GLN A 172 -11.31 -15.23 -7.45
N GLY A 173 -12.19 -15.57 -6.50
CA GLY A 173 -13.50 -14.98 -6.34
C GLY A 173 -13.52 -13.67 -5.56
N SER A 174 -12.38 -13.23 -5.01
CA SER A 174 -12.27 -11.99 -4.25
C SER A 174 -12.74 -10.80 -5.08
N GLY A 175 -13.37 -9.86 -4.40
CA GLY A 175 -13.93 -8.66 -5.00
C GLY A 175 -13.00 -7.45 -4.90
N TYR A 176 -13.48 -6.31 -5.38
CA TYR A 176 -12.80 -5.03 -5.26
C TYR A 176 -13.80 -3.89 -5.10
N SER A 177 -13.37 -2.83 -4.44
CA SER A 177 -14.05 -1.52 -4.47
C SER A 177 -13.05 -0.41 -4.74
N ILE A 178 -13.54 0.68 -5.35
CA ILE A 178 -12.74 1.85 -5.69
C ILE A 178 -13.47 3.07 -5.11
N LEU A 179 -12.87 3.68 -4.10
CA LEU A 179 -13.52 4.70 -3.28
C LEU A 179 -12.77 6.02 -3.37
N PRO A 180 -13.48 7.17 -3.49
CA PRO A 180 -12.83 8.47 -3.56
C PRO A 180 -12.13 8.79 -2.24
N VAL A 181 -10.92 9.35 -2.33
CA VAL A 181 -10.17 9.87 -1.20
C VAL A 181 -10.24 11.40 -1.22
N THR A 182 -10.79 11.99 -0.17
CA THR A 182 -10.85 13.46 -0.01
C THR A 182 -9.94 13.89 1.13
N SER A 183 -9.35 15.08 1.03
CA SER A 183 -8.63 15.74 2.12
C SER A 183 -9.25 17.11 2.31
N GLU A 184 -9.93 17.33 3.44
CA GLU A 184 -10.51 18.62 3.80
C GLU A 184 -9.97 19.06 5.16
N LYS A 185 -9.41 20.27 5.24
CA LYS A 185 -8.80 20.82 6.47
C LYS A 185 -7.75 19.89 7.10
N GLY A 186 -7.03 19.14 6.26
CA GLY A 186 -6.00 18.19 6.67
C GLY A 186 -6.51 16.83 7.15
N LEU A 187 -7.82 16.57 7.10
CA LEU A 187 -8.40 15.27 7.44
C LEU A 187 -8.70 14.48 6.18
N LEU A 188 -8.18 13.25 6.14
CA LEU A 188 -8.42 12.31 5.05
C LEU A 188 -9.73 11.55 5.29
N THR A 189 -10.59 11.50 4.28
CA THR A 189 -11.85 10.73 4.28
C THR A 189 -11.92 9.79 3.09
N VAL A 190 -12.43 8.58 3.31
CA VAL A 190 -12.77 7.58 2.29
C VAL A 190 -14.24 7.19 2.47
N LYS A 191 -15.10 7.72 1.62
CA LYS A 191 -16.54 7.50 1.74
C LYS A 191 -17.00 6.36 0.85
N TRP A 192 -17.84 5.46 1.39
CA TRP A 192 -18.44 4.38 0.61
C TRP A 192 -19.18 4.90 -0.63
N LYS A 193 -19.00 4.19 -1.74
CA LYS A 193 -19.71 4.36 -3.00
C LYS A 193 -20.00 2.99 -3.61
N ASP A 194 -21.21 2.82 -4.09
CA ASP A 194 -21.65 1.55 -4.71
C ASP A 194 -21.00 1.31 -6.07
N GLU A 195 -20.55 2.38 -6.74
CA GLU A 195 -19.88 2.30 -8.03
C GLU A 195 -18.80 3.39 -8.21
N PHE A 196 -17.84 3.07 -9.06
CA PHE A 196 -16.79 3.95 -9.56
C PHE A 196 -16.95 4.07 -11.08
N TYR A 197 -17.40 5.23 -11.58
CA TYR A 197 -17.66 5.47 -13.02
C TYR A 197 -18.48 4.34 -13.69
N GLY A 198 -19.54 3.87 -13.02
CA GLY A 198 -20.39 2.77 -13.50
C GLY A 198 -19.85 1.36 -13.27
N ILE A 199 -18.63 1.22 -12.73
CA ILE A 199 -18.07 -0.06 -12.29
C ILE A 199 -18.56 -0.31 -10.86
N LYS A 200 -19.40 -1.33 -10.67
CA LYS A 200 -19.95 -1.68 -9.35
C LYS A 200 -18.88 -2.24 -8.43
N SER A 201 -18.89 -1.79 -7.19
CA SER A 201 -18.13 -2.41 -6.10
C SER A 201 -18.60 -3.86 -5.93
N ARG A 202 -17.65 -4.78 -5.83
CA ARG A 202 -17.89 -6.20 -5.58
C ARG A 202 -17.28 -6.54 -4.23
N GLN A 203 -18.13 -6.68 -3.21
CA GLN A 203 -17.75 -7.23 -1.91
C GLN A 203 -17.76 -8.76 -1.97
#